data_AF-A0A7C9D343-F1
#
_entry.id   AF-A0A7C9D343-F1
#
_cell.length_a   1.000
_cell.length_b   1.000
_cell.length_c   1.000
_cell.angle_alpha   90.00
_cell.angle_beta   90.00
_cell.angle_gamma   90.00
#
_symmetry.space_group_name_H-M   'P 1'
#
loop_
_entity.id
_entity.type
_entity.pdbx_description
1 polymer ?
#
loop_
_entity_poly.entity_id
_entity_poly.type
_entity_poly.pdbx_seq_one_letter_code
_entity_poly.pdbx_strand_id
1 'polypeptide(L)'
;MGLRDVGATLPPGFRFYPSDEELVCHYLYKKIANQETLKGTLVEIDLHTCEPWELPEVAKLNSSEWYFFSFRDRKYATGFRTNRATTSGYWKATGKDRVI
;
A
#
# COMPACT_ATOMS: atom_id res chain seq x y z
N MET A 1 5.35 -18.81 -4.84
CA MET A 1 4.52 -19.03 -3.63
C MET A 1 3.76 -17.76 -3.37
N GLY A 2 2.46 -17.84 -3.06
CA GLY A 2 1.68 -16.67 -2.71
C GLY A 2 1.95 -16.25 -1.25
N LEU A 3 1.68 -15.00 -0.88
CA LEU A 3 1.97 -14.51 0.47
C LEU A 3 1.26 -15.21 1.60
N ARG A 4 0.09 -15.78 1.29
CA ARG A 4 -0.64 -16.63 2.24
C ARG A 4 0.21 -17.84 2.65
N ASP A 5 1.13 -18.30 1.80
CA ASP A 5 2.08 -19.38 2.09
C ASP A 5 3.29 -18.93 2.93
N VAL A 6 3.68 -17.65 2.86
CA VAL A 6 4.79 -17.10 3.67
C VAL A 6 4.39 -17.01 5.14
N GLY A 7 3.16 -16.58 5.42
CA GLY A 7 2.61 -16.57 6.78
C GLY A 7 2.53 -17.97 7.41
N ALA A 8 2.39 -19.03 6.60
CA ALA A 8 2.36 -20.41 7.07
C ALA A 8 3.75 -20.99 7.37
N THR A 9 4.81 -20.41 6.79
CA THR A 9 6.20 -20.85 7.03
C THR A 9 6.87 -20.11 8.19
N LEU A 10 6.27 -19.00 8.65
CA LEU A 10 6.83 -18.16 9.70
C LEU A 10 6.36 -18.62 11.09
N PRO A 11 7.21 -18.45 12.14
CA PRO A 11 6.82 -18.81 13.50
C PRO A 11 5.57 -18.05 13.96
N PRO A 12 4.72 -18.67 14.80
CA PRO A 12 3.59 -17.99 15.43
C PRO A 12 4.02 -16.69 16.11
N GLY A 13 3.31 -15.60 15.84
CA GLY A 13 3.62 -14.27 16.37
C GLY A 13 4.44 -13.39 15.44
N PHE A 14 5.03 -13.94 14.36
CA PHE A 14 5.64 -13.10 13.33
C PHE A 14 4.55 -12.34 12.57
N ARG A 15 4.70 -11.03 12.44
CA ARG A 15 3.75 -10.14 11.78
C ARG A 15 4.49 -9.16 10.89
N PHE A 16 3.82 -8.77 9.83
CA PHE A 16 4.27 -7.65 9.02
C PHE A 16 4.01 -6.35 9.78
N TYR A 17 5.05 -5.80 10.39
CA TYR A 17 5.00 -4.55 11.15
C TYR A 17 6.24 -3.69 10.80
N PRO A 18 6.32 -3.18 9.55
CA PRO A 18 7.47 -2.43 9.08
C PRO A 18 7.50 -1.03 9.69
N SER A 19 8.70 -0.45 9.82
CA SER A 19 8.86 0.97 10.12
C SER A 19 8.55 1.85 8.91
N ASP A 20 8.32 3.14 9.18
CA ASP A 20 8.17 4.19 8.17
C ASP A 20 9.33 4.17 7.15
N GLU A 21 10.57 4.03 7.63
CA GLU A 21 11.78 3.95 6.79
C GLU A 21 11.81 2.67 5.95
N GLU A 22 11.44 1.53 6.52
CA GLU A 22 11.41 0.25 5.79
C GLU A 22 10.39 0.29 4.66
N LEU A 23 9.20 0.83 4.91
CA LEU A 23 8.16 1.03 3.89
C LEU A 23 8.68 1.83 2.69
N VAL A 24 9.41 2.92 2.94
CA VAL A 24 9.93 3.77 1.87
C VAL A 24 11.16 3.15 1.19
N CYS A 25 12.19 2.81 1.95
CA CYS A 25 13.50 2.41 1.42
C CYS A 25 13.51 0.97 0.88
N HIS A 26 12.78 0.05 1.50
CA HIS A 26 12.83 -1.37 1.14
C HIS A 26 11.64 -1.84 0.31
N TYR A 27 10.47 -1.22 0.44
CA TYR A 27 9.30 -1.60 -0.37
C TYR A 27 9.08 -0.64 -1.53
N LEU A 28 8.83 0.65 -1.26
CA LEU A 28 8.48 1.61 -2.31
C LEU A 28 9.65 1.91 -3.26
N TYR A 29 10.84 2.19 -2.73
CA TYR A 29 12.01 2.51 -3.56
C TYR A 29 12.41 1.34 -4.46
N LYS A 30 12.44 0.11 -3.92
CA LYS A 30 12.74 -1.10 -4.71
C LYS A 30 11.70 -1.33 -5.81
N LYS A 31 10.42 -1.06 -5.51
CA LYS A 31 9.34 -1.15 -6.49
C LYS A 31 9.52 -0.16 -7.64
N ILE A 32 9.86 1.10 -7.35
CA ILE A 32 10.11 2.14 -8.36
C ILE A 32 11.38 1.86 -9.16
N ALA A 33 12.43 1.37 -8.51
CA ALA A 33 13.69 0.98 -9.15
C ALA A 33 13.57 -0.29 -10.01
N ASN A 34 12.37 -0.88 -10.11
CA ASN A 34 12.08 -2.15 -10.77
C ASN A 34 13.05 -3.28 -10.35
N GLN A 35 13.57 -3.19 -9.13
CA GLN A 35 14.33 -4.28 -8.53
C GLN A 35 13.35 -5.38 -8.15
N GLU A 36 13.82 -6.64 -8.06
CA GLU A 36 13.02 -7.75 -7.54
C GLU A 36 12.64 -7.45 -6.07
N THR A 37 11.58 -6.68 -5.92
CA THR A 37 10.89 -6.47 -4.66
C THR A 37 10.26 -7.81 -4.34
N LEU A 38 10.37 -8.26 -3.08
CA LEU A 38 9.85 -9.54 -2.60
C LEU A 38 8.52 -9.87 -3.27
N LYS A 39 8.58 -10.75 -4.28
CA LYS A 39 7.54 -10.90 -5.31
C LYS A 39 6.21 -11.20 -4.64
N GLY A 40 5.33 -10.21 -4.73
CA GLY A 40 4.08 -10.14 -4.00
C GLY A 40 4.34 -10.12 -2.51
N THR A 41 4.67 -8.97 -1.90
CA THR A 41 4.46 -8.69 -0.45
C THR A 41 3.30 -7.72 -0.31
N LEU A 42 3.28 -6.69 -1.15
CA LEU A 42 2.16 -5.77 -1.27
C LEU A 42 1.42 -6.04 -2.58
N VAL A 43 0.11 -5.76 -2.58
CA VAL A 43 -0.73 -5.87 -3.77
C VAL A 43 -0.82 -4.50 -4.44
N GLU A 44 -0.77 -4.47 -5.76
CA GLU A 44 -1.09 -3.28 -6.55
C GLU A 44 -2.60 -3.16 -6.70
N ILE A 45 -3.14 -2.01 -6.31
CA ILE A 45 -4.57 -1.67 -6.45
C ILE A 45 -4.68 -0.23 -6.97
N ASP A 46 -5.87 0.13 -7.44
CA ASP A 46 -6.20 1.51 -7.74
C ASP A 46 -7.12 2.08 -6.66
N LEU A 47 -6.56 2.92 -5.78
CA LEU A 47 -7.33 3.57 -4.71
C LEU A 47 -8.38 4.57 -5.22
N HIS A 48 -8.40 4.90 -6.52
CA HIS A 48 -9.40 5.78 -7.11
C HIS A 48 -10.68 5.04 -7.52
N THR A 49 -10.60 3.71 -7.64
CA THR A 49 -11.72 2.85 -8.06
C THR A 49 -12.13 1.85 -6.99
N CYS A 50 -11.28 1.60 -5.99
CA CYS A 50 -11.62 0.76 -4.83
C CYS A 50 -12.14 1.58 -3.65
N GLU A 51 -13.20 1.09 -3.02
CA GLU A 51 -13.74 1.67 -1.81
C GLU A 51 -13.06 1.10 -0.54
N PRO A 52 -13.01 1.84 0.58
CA PRO A 52 -12.30 1.42 1.78
C PRO A 52 -12.74 0.06 2.34
N TRP A 53 -14.01 -0.31 2.17
CA TRP A 53 -14.58 -1.58 2.64
C TRP A 53 -14.25 -2.77 1.75
N GLU A 54 -13.75 -2.55 0.53
CA GLU A 54 -13.32 -3.61 -0.40
C GLU A 54 -11.84 -3.97 -0.19
N LEU A 55 -11.05 -3.05 0.39
CA LEU A 55 -9.63 -3.25 0.65
C LEU A 55 -9.29 -4.50 1.48
N PRO A 56 -10.04 -4.85 2.55
CA PRO A 56 -9.73 -6.01 3.37
C PRO A 56 -9.75 -7.33 2.60
N GLU A 57 -10.60 -7.46 1.59
CA GLU A 57 -10.70 -8.70 0.78
C GLU A 57 -9.48 -8.89 -0.12
N VAL A 58 -8.88 -7.77 -0.56
CA VAL A 58 -7.71 -7.75 -1.46
C VAL A 58 -6.40 -7.92 -0.70
N ALA A 59 -6.38 -7.52 0.57
CA ALA A 59 -5.18 -7.59 1.39
C ALA A 59 -4.72 -9.04 1.64
N LYS A 60 -3.39 -9.21 1.74
CA LYS A 60 -2.76 -10.54 1.81
C LYS A 60 -1.98 -10.83 3.09
N LEU A 61 -1.66 -9.82 3.90
CA LEU A 61 -0.64 -9.94 4.96
C LEU A 61 -1.20 -9.94 6.38
N ASN A 62 -2.22 -9.11 6.64
CA ASN A 62 -2.62 -8.71 7.98
C ASN A 62 -4.13 -8.52 8.06
N SER A 63 -4.66 -8.68 9.27
CA SER A 63 -6.10 -8.60 9.56
C SER A 63 -6.55 -7.22 10.07
N SER A 64 -5.64 -6.42 10.64
CA SER A 64 -5.95 -5.15 11.30
C SER A 64 -5.50 -3.90 10.53
N GLU A 65 -4.42 -4.03 9.77
CA GLU A 65 -3.85 -2.99 8.93
C GLU A 65 -3.69 -3.59 7.55
N TRP A 66 -3.58 -2.78 6.49
CA TRP A 66 -3.40 -3.28 5.14
C TRP A 66 -2.47 -2.35 4.36
N TYR A 67 -1.60 -2.96 3.57
CA TYR A 67 -0.58 -2.23 2.81
C TYR A 67 -0.72 -2.56 1.33
N PHE A 68 -0.69 -1.51 0.51
CA PHE A 68 -0.88 -1.63 -0.93
C PHE A 68 0.05 -0.69 -1.68
N PHE A 69 0.38 -1.06 -2.91
CA PHE A 69 0.87 -0.11 -3.89
C PHE A 69 -0.33 0.46 -4.65
N SER A 70 -0.37 1.78 -4.79
CA SER A 70 -1.34 2.46 -5.64
C SER A 70 -0.63 3.41 -6.57
N PHE A 71 -1.17 3.58 -7.76
CA PHE A 71 -0.75 4.66 -8.63
C PHE A 71 -1.08 6.00 -7.95
N ARG A 72 -0.18 6.97 -8.09
CA ARG A 72 -0.40 8.32 -7.58
C ARG A 72 -0.93 9.19 -8.72
N ASP A 73 -2.24 9.35 -8.78
CA ASP A 73 -2.89 10.20 -9.77
C ASP A 73 -2.86 11.69 -9.37
N ARG A 74 -2.81 12.57 -10.38
CA ARG A 74 -2.87 14.02 -10.20
C ARG A 74 -4.27 14.51 -10.51
N LYS A 75 -4.83 15.33 -9.63
CA LYS A 75 -6.16 15.92 -9.82
C LYS A 75 -6.24 16.84 -11.04
N TYR A 76 -5.12 17.49 -11.38
CA TYR A 76 -5.02 18.41 -12.52
C TYR A 76 -3.73 18.10 -13.28
N ALA A 77 -3.75 18.29 -14.61
CA ALA A 77 -2.56 18.14 -15.45
C ALA A 77 -1.41 19.07 -14.99
N THR A 78 -1.76 20.27 -14.50
CA THR A 78 -0.85 21.24 -13.94
C THR A 78 -1.00 21.30 -12.41
N GLY A 79 0.02 20.86 -11.68
CA GLY A 79 0.10 20.98 -10.22
C GLY A 79 0.45 19.67 -9.48
N PHE A 80 0.61 19.79 -8.16
CA PHE A 80 1.02 18.69 -7.28
C PHE A 80 -0.12 18.06 -6.50
N ARG A 81 -1.36 18.54 -6.71
CA ARG A 81 -2.53 18.06 -5.95
C ARG A 81 -2.88 16.66 -6.39
N THR A 82 -2.73 15.70 -5.49
CA THR A 82 -3.10 14.30 -5.71
C THR A 82 -4.62 14.16 -5.86
N ASN A 83 -5.07 13.33 -6.80
CA ASN A 83 -6.45 12.89 -6.86
C ASN A 83 -6.74 11.97 -5.68
N ARG A 84 -7.90 12.13 -5.06
CA ARG A 84 -8.30 11.36 -3.88
C ARG A 84 -9.78 10.96 -3.95
N ALA A 85 -10.42 11.17 -5.10
CA ALA A 85 -11.79 10.72 -5.30
C ALA A 85 -11.82 9.19 -5.38
N THR A 86 -12.90 8.60 -4.84
CA THR A 86 -13.35 7.25 -5.13
C THR A 86 -14.66 7.34 -5.94
N THR A 87 -15.24 6.21 -6.32
CA THR A 87 -16.53 6.20 -7.04
C THR A 87 -17.65 6.82 -6.21
N SER A 88 -17.67 6.57 -4.91
CA SER A 88 -18.75 6.96 -3.99
C SER A 88 -18.38 8.12 -3.07
N GLY A 89 -17.13 8.58 -3.08
CA GLY A 89 -16.64 9.57 -2.13
C GLY A 89 -15.24 10.11 -2.42
N TYR A 90 -14.52 10.48 -1.35
CA TYR A 90 -13.14 10.93 -1.46
C TYR A 90 -12.37 10.77 -0.15
N TRP A 91 -11.06 10.56 -0.26
CA TRP A 91 -10.14 10.58 0.86
C TRP A 91 -9.75 12.02 1.24
N LYS A 92 -10.01 12.39 2.50
CA LYS A 92 -9.58 13.67 3.07
C LYS A 92 -8.27 13.47 3.82
N ALA A 93 -7.24 14.24 3.46
CA ALA A 93 -5.99 14.23 4.21
C ALA A 93 -6.22 14.79 5.62
N THR A 94 -5.63 14.13 6.61
CA THR A 94 -5.65 14.49 8.03
C THR A 94 -4.23 14.50 8.57
N GLY A 95 -3.89 15.47 9.42
CA GLY A 95 -2.55 15.62 9.96
C GLY A 95 -1.61 16.46 9.09
N LYS A 96 -0.31 16.44 9.43
CA LYS A 96 0.76 17.13 8.69
C LYS A 96 1.66 16.09 8.03
N ASP A 97 2.17 16.43 6.85
CA ASP A 97 3.16 15.61 6.17
C ASP A 97 4.41 15.46 7.05
N ARG A 98 4.91 14.22 7.15
CA ARG A 98 6.14 13.89 7.88
C ARG A 98 7.22 13.59 6.87
N VAL A 99 8.42 14.13 7.12
CA VAL A 99 9.62 13.72 6.39
C VAL A 99 10.03 12.36 6.97
N ILE A 100 10.21 11.39 6.08
CA ILE A 100 10.70 10.04 6.37
C ILE A 100 12.19 10.04 6.02
#